data_AF-A0A7R9UVJ9-F1
#
_entry.id   AF-A0A7R9UVJ9-F1
#
_cell.length_a   1.000
_cell.length_b   1.000
_cell.length_c   1.000
_cell.angle_alpha   90.00
_cell.angle_beta   90.00
_cell.angle_gamma   90.00
#
_symmetry.space_group_name_H-M   'P 1'
#
loop_
_entity.id
_entity.type
_entity.pdbx_description
1 polymer ?
#
loop_
_entity_poly.entity_id
_entity_poly.type
_entity_poly.pdbx_seq_one_letter_code
_entity_poly.pdbx_strand_id
1 'polypeptide(L)'
;RRWTQEEQRARSPLRKVQRPKGHMEIGDDHDSLPVSRRRRWTQEEDISLAQAVEQLGPRKWGKVSHMIPGRNASQCRERWYDHLSPTLCKAAWTEAEDMIIELGYASYGRCWSKIASMLGRRSSHAVRNRYSSLHRNDHIDSAIGKPCGARVDGGADSAAMAAAARAMAAAD
;
A
#
# COMPACT_ATOMS: atom_id res chain seq x y z
N ARG A 1 5.20 -54.34 -11.77
CA ARG A 1 4.39 -54.63 -12.98
C ARG A 1 4.14 -53.30 -13.67
N ARG A 2 4.55 -53.17 -14.94
CA ARG A 2 4.51 -51.91 -15.73
C ARG A 2 3.12 -51.79 -16.35
N TRP A 3 2.43 -50.69 -16.09
CA TRP A 3 1.10 -50.37 -16.65
C TRP A 3 1.12 -50.48 -18.18
N THR A 4 0.07 -51.02 -18.77
CA THR A 4 -0.05 -51.18 -20.23
C THR A 4 -0.49 -49.87 -20.89
N GLN A 5 -0.18 -49.68 -22.18
CA GLN A 5 -0.42 -48.44 -22.93
C GLN A 5 -1.92 -48.10 -23.07
N GLU A 6 -2.81 -49.08 -22.92
CA GLU A 6 -4.27 -48.88 -22.89
C GLU A 6 -4.78 -48.37 -21.54
N GLU A 7 -4.16 -48.77 -20.42
CA GLU A 7 -4.51 -48.28 -19.09
C GLU A 7 -4.15 -46.80 -18.89
N GLN A 8 -3.17 -46.28 -19.64
CA GLN A 8 -2.86 -44.85 -19.66
C GLN A 8 -3.94 -44.01 -20.36
N ARG A 9 -4.76 -44.59 -21.26
CA ARG A 9 -5.79 -43.85 -22.00
C ARG A 9 -7.10 -43.70 -21.21
N ALA A 10 -7.34 -44.57 -20.22
CA ALA A 10 -8.57 -44.58 -19.42
C ALA A 10 -8.59 -43.55 -18.27
N ARG A 11 -7.46 -42.89 -17.96
CA ARG A 11 -7.41 -41.74 -17.04
C ARG A 11 -7.70 -40.43 -17.77
N SER A 12 -8.88 -40.33 -18.39
CA SER A 12 -9.38 -39.06 -18.90
C SER A 12 -9.80 -38.17 -17.72
N PRO A 13 -9.27 -36.95 -17.58
CA PRO A 13 -9.75 -36.01 -16.57
C PRO A 13 -11.16 -35.56 -16.95
N LEU A 14 -12.07 -35.60 -15.98
CA LEU A 14 -13.45 -35.13 -16.02
C LEU A 14 -13.61 -33.90 -16.95
N ARG A 15 -14.38 -34.06 -18.03
CA ARG A 15 -14.85 -32.94 -18.85
C ARG A 15 -15.54 -31.93 -17.94
N LYS A 16 -15.02 -30.70 -17.91
CA LYS A 16 -15.63 -29.57 -17.21
C LYS A 16 -17.06 -29.42 -17.72
N VAL A 17 -18.04 -29.63 -16.84
CA VAL A 17 -19.44 -29.30 -17.12
C VAL A 17 -19.50 -27.79 -17.35
N GLN A 18 -19.77 -27.40 -18.60
CA GLN A 18 -20.01 -26.02 -18.97
C GLN A 18 -21.30 -25.57 -18.28
N ARG A 19 -21.21 -24.65 -17.30
CA ARG A 19 -22.40 -23.98 -16.75
C ARG A 19 -22.82 -22.91 -17.76
N PRO A 20 -24.02 -22.97 -18.36
CA PRO A 20 -24.50 -21.84 -19.15
C PRO A 20 -24.84 -20.69 -18.19
N LYS A 21 -24.10 -19.58 -18.30
CA LYS A 21 -24.53 -18.31 -17.71
C LYS A 21 -25.54 -17.69 -18.66
N GLY A 22 -26.83 -17.77 -18.31
CA GLY A 22 -27.86 -16.96 -18.95
C GLY A 22 -27.48 -15.49 -18.79
N HIS A 23 -27.13 -14.87 -19.91
CA HIS A 23 -27.02 -13.42 -20.03
C HIS A 23 -28.43 -12.90 -20.31
N MET A 24 -29.09 -12.42 -19.25
CA MET A 24 -30.34 -11.67 -19.38
C MET A 24 -29.92 -10.25 -19.74
N GLU A 25 -30.19 -9.85 -20.98
CA GLU A 25 -29.90 -8.50 -21.47
C GLU A 25 -30.78 -7.49 -20.75
N ILE A 26 -30.17 -6.69 -19.88
CA ILE A 26 -30.73 -5.39 -19.46
C ILE A 26 -29.89 -4.39 -20.23
N GLY A 27 -30.51 -3.78 -21.24
CA GLY A 27 -29.93 -2.66 -21.97
C GLY A 27 -29.78 -1.48 -21.01
N ASP A 28 -28.53 -1.13 -20.73
CA ASP A 28 -28.14 0.15 -20.17
C ASP A 28 -26.89 0.61 -20.95
N ASP A 29 -27.11 1.49 -21.93
CA ASP A 29 -26.10 2.28 -22.62
C ASP A 29 -25.39 3.20 -21.61
N HIS A 30 -24.46 2.63 -20.83
CA HIS A 30 -23.49 3.41 -20.08
C HIS A 30 -22.10 3.11 -20.64
N ASP A 31 -21.66 4.02 -21.52
CA ASP A 31 -20.30 4.19 -22.05
C ASP A 31 -19.24 3.71 -21.05
N SER A 32 -18.89 2.43 -21.17
CA SER A 32 -17.98 1.75 -20.25
C SER A 32 -16.58 1.89 -20.78
N LEU A 33 -16.05 3.12 -20.72
CA LEU A 33 -14.62 3.35 -20.92
C LEU A 33 -13.84 2.49 -19.93
N PRO A 34 -12.75 1.83 -20.40
CA PRO A 34 -11.99 0.92 -19.57
C PRO A 34 -11.44 1.66 -18.36
N VAL A 35 -11.90 1.27 -17.16
CA VAL A 35 -11.47 1.86 -15.88
C VAL A 35 -9.96 1.63 -15.74
N SER A 36 -9.18 2.64 -16.12
CA SER A 36 -7.73 2.52 -16.25
C SER A 36 -7.11 2.27 -14.87
N ARG A 37 -6.46 1.10 -14.72
CA ARG A 37 -5.83 0.65 -13.48
C ARG A 37 -4.62 1.51 -13.05
N ARG A 38 -4.13 2.41 -13.91
CA ARG A 38 -2.91 3.21 -13.67
C ARG A 38 -3.09 4.70 -13.99
N ARG A 39 -4.31 5.21 -14.01
CA ARG A 39 -4.54 6.65 -14.22
C ARG A 39 -4.03 7.43 -12.99
N ARG A 40 -3.14 8.41 -13.20
CA ARG A 40 -2.68 9.32 -12.14
C ARG A 40 -3.85 10.14 -11.60
N TRP A 41 -3.93 10.35 -10.29
CA TRP A 41 -4.93 11.23 -9.68
C TRP A 41 -4.65 12.69 -10.03
N THR A 42 -5.66 13.41 -10.50
CA THR A 42 -5.59 14.87 -10.70
C THR A 42 -6.07 15.62 -9.47
N GLN A 43 -5.76 16.91 -9.40
CA GLN A 43 -6.15 17.75 -8.26
C GLN A 43 -7.67 17.93 -8.20
N GLU A 44 -8.35 18.02 -9.33
CA GLU A 44 -9.81 18.12 -9.42
C GLU A 44 -10.48 16.85 -8.90
N GLU A 45 -9.93 15.67 -9.23
CA GLU A 45 -10.39 14.40 -8.68
C GLU A 45 -10.18 14.32 -7.17
N ASP A 46 -9.04 14.79 -6.66
CA ASP A 46 -8.74 14.82 -5.23
C ASP A 46 -9.68 15.77 -4.46
N ILE A 47 -9.99 16.95 -5.02
CA ILE A 47 -10.95 17.89 -4.45
C ILE A 47 -12.34 17.26 -4.42
N SER A 48 -12.77 16.65 -5.52
CA SER A 48 -14.08 15.99 -5.62
C SER A 48 -14.18 14.83 -4.62
N LEU A 49 -13.11 14.05 -4.45
CA LEU A 49 -13.02 12.99 -3.45
C LEU A 49 -13.13 13.53 -2.02
N ALA A 50 -12.44 14.62 -1.72
CA ALA A 50 -12.48 15.22 -0.40
C ALA A 50 -13.88 15.74 -0.04
N GLN A 51 -14.52 16.46 -0.96
CA GLN A 51 -15.89 16.94 -0.78
C GLN A 51 -16.89 15.79 -0.62
N ALA A 52 -16.78 14.75 -1.45
CA ALA A 52 -17.64 13.59 -1.37
C ALA A 52 -17.51 12.86 -0.01
N VAL A 53 -16.28 12.75 0.51
CA VAL A 53 -16.03 12.12 1.83
C VAL A 53 -16.50 13.03 2.97
N GLU A 54 -16.37 14.35 2.85
CA GLU A 54 -16.92 15.29 3.83
C GLU A 54 -18.45 15.19 3.93
N GLN A 55 -19.13 15.06 2.80
CA GLN A 55 -20.60 14.95 2.76
C GLN A 55 -21.13 13.58 3.19
N LEU A 56 -20.50 12.48 2.74
CA LEU A 56 -21.02 11.11 2.90
C LEU A 56 -20.33 10.32 4.03
N GLY A 57 -19.17 10.80 4.49
CA GLY A 57 -18.28 10.12 5.42
C GLY A 57 -17.41 9.01 4.78
N PRO A 58 -16.28 8.63 5.40
CA PRO A 58 -15.30 7.66 4.87
C PRO A 58 -15.75 6.18 4.97
N ARG A 59 -17.05 5.93 4.88
CA ARG A 59 -17.66 4.58 4.99
C ARG A 59 -18.42 4.18 3.72
N LYS A 60 -18.90 5.14 2.94
CA LYS A 60 -19.81 4.91 1.80
C LYS A 60 -19.09 5.03 0.45
N TRP A 61 -17.98 4.30 0.28
CA TRP A 61 -17.13 4.38 -0.91
C TRP A 61 -17.85 4.09 -2.23
N GLY A 62 -18.87 3.22 -2.20
CA GLY A 62 -19.72 2.97 -3.35
C GLY A 62 -20.44 4.21 -3.85
N LYS A 63 -20.97 5.06 -2.95
CA LYS A 63 -21.59 6.33 -3.35
C LYS A 63 -20.54 7.37 -3.77
N VAL A 64 -19.42 7.42 -3.06
CA VAL A 64 -18.31 8.32 -3.37
C VAL A 64 -17.77 8.10 -4.79
N SER A 65 -17.66 6.85 -5.27
CA SER A 65 -17.19 6.60 -6.63
C SER A 65 -18.14 7.08 -7.73
N HIS A 66 -19.44 7.18 -7.47
CA HIS A 66 -20.39 7.72 -8.47
C HIS A 66 -20.19 9.22 -8.69
N MET A 67 -19.60 9.93 -7.73
CA MET A 67 -19.30 11.35 -7.85
C MET A 67 -17.99 11.62 -8.61
N ILE A 68 -17.19 10.59 -8.89
CA ILE A 68 -15.89 10.72 -9.57
C ILE A 68 -15.89 9.80 -10.80
N PRO A 69 -16.23 10.33 -11.98
CA PRO A 69 -16.30 9.51 -13.19
C PRO A 69 -14.94 8.90 -13.52
N GLY A 70 -14.93 7.63 -13.93
CA GLY A 70 -13.72 6.89 -14.30
C GLY A 70 -12.88 6.40 -13.11
N ARG A 71 -13.32 6.58 -11.86
CA ARG A 71 -12.71 6.00 -10.66
C ARG A 71 -13.63 5.01 -9.98
N ASN A 72 -13.05 3.95 -9.43
CA ASN A 72 -13.80 2.96 -8.66
C ASN A 72 -13.71 3.22 -7.14
N ALA A 73 -14.65 2.64 -6.39
CA ALA A 73 -14.73 2.80 -4.94
C ALA A 73 -13.43 2.40 -4.21
N SER A 74 -12.75 1.35 -4.70
CA SER A 74 -11.47 0.88 -4.12
C SER A 74 -10.35 1.90 -4.31
N GLN A 75 -10.25 2.51 -5.50
CA GLN A 75 -9.29 3.57 -5.82
C GLN A 75 -9.56 4.80 -4.98
N CYS A 76 -10.83 5.21 -4.84
CA CYS A 76 -11.22 6.35 -4.00
C CYS A 76 -10.82 6.11 -2.53
N ARG A 77 -11.09 4.91 -2.02
CA ARG A 77 -10.71 4.49 -0.67
C ARG A 77 -9.20 4.55 -0.46
N GLU A 78 -8.44 3.92 -1.36
CA GLU A 78 -6.97 3.89 -1.30
C GLU A 78 -6.41 5.32 -1.31
N ARG A 79 -6.86 6.15 -2.26
CA ARG A 79 -6.42 7.55 -2.37
C ARG A 79 -6.69 8.34 -1.09
N TRP A 80 -7.86 8.15 -0.48
CA TRP A 80 -8.21 8.81 0.76
C TRP A 80 -7.27 8.42 1.91
N TYR A 81 -7.11 7.13 2.18
CA TYR A 81 -6.31 6.64 3.31
C TYR A 81 -4.80 6.79 3.11
N ASP A 82 -4.32 6.86 1.88
CA ASP A 82 -2.88 7.00 1.60
C ASP A 82 -2.45 8.46 1.44
N HIS A 83 -3.34 9.38 1.01
CA HIS A 83 -2.94 10.74 0.64
C HIS A 83 -3.84 11.89 1.14
N LEU A 84 -5.16 11.72 1.23
CA LEU A 84 -6.08 12.85 1.50
C LEU A 84 -6.55 12.95 2.95
N SER A 85 -6.54 11.85 3.71
CA SER A 85 -7.04 11.84 5.08
C SER A 85 -6.29 12.87 5.95
N PRO A 86 -7.00 13.74 6.69
CA PRO A 86 -6.37 14.74 7.56
C PRO A 86 -5.59 14.12 8.72
N THR A 87 -5.80 12.83 8.99
CA THR A 87 -5.06 12.07 9.99
C THR A 87 -3.62 11.74 9.55
N LEU A 88 -3.31 11.87 8.26
CA LEU A 88 -1.99 11.58 7.70
C LEU A 88 -1.01 12.72 7.97
N CYS A 89 0.13 12.38 8.57
CA CYS A 89 1.23 13.33 8.73
C CYS A 89 1.89 13.61 7.37
N LYS A 90 1.80 14.87 6.92
CA LYS A 90 2.46 15.38 5.71
C LYS A 90 3.85 15.96 5.98
N ALA A 91 4.33 15.89 7.22
CA ALA A 91 5.66 16.37 7.58
C ALA A 91 6.77 15.52 6.95
N ALA A 92 7.97 16.10 6.86
CA ALA A 92 9.17 15.38 6.47
C ALA A 92 9.40 14.16 7.38
N TRP A 93 10.06 13.13 6.86
CA TRP A 93 10.46 11.98 7.67
C TRP A 93 11.56 12.40 8.64
N THR A 94 11.38 12.03 9.89
CA THR A 94 12.39 12.25 10.94
C THR A 94 13.27 11.01 11.07
N GLU A 95 14.51 11.21 11.51
CA GLU A 95 15.45 10.09 11.75
C GLU A 95 14.90 9.10 12.79
N ALA A 96 14.16 9.57 13.79
CA ALA A 96 13.46 8.73 14.76
C ALA A 96 12.43 7.79 14.08
N GLU A 97 11.69 8.29 13.09
CA GLU A 97 10.76 7.46 12.33
C GLU A 97 11.51 6.44 11.46
N ASP A 98 12.63 6.82 10.85
CA ASP A 98 13.45 5.92 10.03
C ASP A 98 14.02 4.76 10.86
N MET A 99 14.51 5.04 12.07
CA MET A 99 14.97 4.01 13.01
C MET A 99 13.85 3.03 13.38
N ILE A 100 12.63 3.53 13.62
CA ILE A 100 11.46 2.67 13.89
C ILE A 100 11.13 1.80 12.66
N ILE A 101 11.27 2.35 11.46
CA ILE A 101 11.03 1.61 10.21
C ILE A 101 12.04 0.48 10.04
N GLU A 102 13.33 0.75 10.25
CA GLU A 102 14.40 -0.24 10.14
C GLU A 102 14.28 -1.33 11.22
N LEU A 103 14.12 -0.94 12.48
CA LEU A 103 13.95 -1.88 13.59
C LEU A 103 12.66 -2.70 13.44
N GLY A 104 11.58 -2.06 13.01
CA GLY A 104 10.31 -2.70 12.72
C GLY A 104 10.42 -3.71 11.59
N TYR A 105 11.19 -3.40 10.54
CA TYR A 105 11.45 -4.34 9.44
C TYR A 105 12.34 -5.50 9.89
N ALA A 106 13.37 -5.26 10.70
CA ALA A 106 14.21 -6.31 11.26
C ALA A 106 13.42 -7.28 12.15
N SER A 107 12.44 -6.77 12.89
CA SER A 107 11.64 -7.56 13.84
C SER A 107 10.45 -8.28 13.18
N TYR A 108 9.73 -7.60 12.28
CA TYR A 108 8.46 -8.08 11.73
C TYR A 108 8.49 -8.31 10.20
N GLY A 109 9.57 -7.94 9.51
CA GLY A 109 9.68 -8.03 8.05
C GLY A 109 8.73 -7.09 7.31
N ARG A 110 8.11 -7.58 6.22
CA ARG A 110 7.23 -6.80 5.32
C ARG A 110 5.82 -6.51 5.91
N CYS A 111 5.68 -6.53 7.23
CA CYS A 111 4.44 -6.24 7.94
C CYS A 111 4.21 -4.72 8.08
N TRP A 112 4.08 -4.01 6.95
CA TRP A 112 3.99 -2.54 6.91
C TRP A 112 2.86 -1.95 7.75
N SER A 113 1.73 -2.64 7.87
CA SER A 113 0.63 -2.20 8.72
C SER A 113 1.00 -2.21 10.22
N LYS A 114 1.81 -3.18 10.65
CA LYS A 114 2.30 -3.26 12.03
C LYS A 114 3.32 -2.15 12.31
N ILE A 115 4.25 -1.95 11.39
CA ILE A 115 5.25 -0.86 11.49
C ILE A 115 4.55 0.51 11.48
N ALA A 116 3.57 0.71 10.59
CA ALA A 116 2.76 1.93 10.56
C ALA A 116 2.00 2.18 11.86
N SER A 117 1.50 1.12 12.52
CA SER A 117 0.84 1.29 13.82
C SER A 117 1.78 1.80 14.92
N MET A 118 3.09 1.54 14.83
CA MET A 118 4.10 2.08 15.76
C MET A 118 4.40 3.56 15.49
N LEU A 119 4.25 4.01 14.24
CA LEU A 119 4.46 5.40 13.81
C LEU A 119 3.18 6.26 13.92
N GLY A 120 2.04 5.62 14.17
CA GLY A 120 0.74 6.26 14.39
C GLY A 120 0.15 6.94 13.15
N ARG A 121 0.63 8.15 12.85
CA ARG A 121 0.06 9.05 11.82
C ARG A 121 0.61 8.82 10.40
N ARG A 122 1.41 7.78 10.18
CA ARG A 122 1.94 7.40 8.88
C ARG A 122 1.17 6.20 8.31
N SER A 123 0.81 6.23 7.02
CA SER A 123 0.18 5.08 6.37
C SER A 123 1.19 3.96 6.12
N SER A 124 0.71 2.71 6.07
CA SER A 124 1.54 1.56 5.68
C SER A 124 2.16 1.72 4.30
N HIS A 125 1.46 2.41 3.38
CA HIS A 125 2.00 2.78 2.08
C HIS A 125 3.20 3.72 2.21
N ALA A 126 3.07 4.77 3.03
CA ALA A 126 4.13 5.76 3.25
C ALA A 126 5.36 5.10 3.87
N VAL A 127 5.17 4.22 4.86
CA VAL A 127 6.25 3.45 5.51
C VAL A 127 7.01 2.59 4.52
N ARG A 128 6.31 1.78 3.72
CA ARG A 128 6.93 0.94 2.67
C ARG A 128 7.69 1.80 1.67
N ASN A 129 7.12 2.94 1.27
CA ASN A 129 7.76 3.84 0.32
C ASN A 129 9.04 4.44 0.93
N ARG A 130 9.00 4.87 2.20
CA ARG A 130 10.18 5.38 2.92
C ARG A 130 11.27 4.34 3.05
N TYR A 131 10.92 3.13 3.49
CA TYR A 131 11.86 2.00 3.54
C TYR A 131 12.50 1.76 2.17
N SER A 132 11.70 1.74 1.10
CA SER A 132 12.22 1.59 -0.27
C SER A 132 13.16 2.73 -0.65
N SER A 133 12.88 3.97 -0.25
CA SER A 133 13.77 5.11 -0.50
C SER A 133 15.08 5.02 0.27
N LEU A 134 15.07 4.58 1.53
CA LEU A 134 16.28 4.37 2.34
C LEU A 134 17.18 3.28 1.73
N HIS A 135 16.58 2.21 1.21
CA HIS A 135 17.29 1.03 0.69
C HIS A 135 17.45 1.02 -0.83
N ARG A 136 17.10 2.10 -1.53
CA ARG A 136 17.30 2.23 -2.98
C ARG A 136 18.75 2.52 -3.35
N ASN A 137 19.64 2.70 -2.37
CA ASN A 137 20.97 3.26 -2.59
C ASN A 137 22.17 2.31 -2.39
N ASP A 138 21.99 0.99 -2.29
CA ASP A 138 23.13 0.08 -2.41
C ASP A 138 23.68 -0.03 -3.86
N HIS A 139 23.14 0.72 -4.84
CA HIS A 139 23.57 0.60 -6.24
C HIS A 139 23.53 1.88 -7.11
N ILE A 140 23.42 3.09 -6.54
CA ILE A 140 23.39 4.35 -7.32
C ILE A 140 24.44 5.40 -6.86
N ASP A 141 25.30 5.12 -5.88
CA ASP A 141 26.32 6.08 -5.40
C ASP A 141 27.62 6.16 -6.23
N SER A 142 27.57 5.89 -7.55
CA SER A 142 28.74 6.10 -8.43
C SER A 142 28.50 7.02 -9.64
N ALA A 143 27.30 7.57 -9.83
CA ALA A 143 27.06 8.49 -10.95
C ALA A 143 26.03 9.55 -10.59
N ILE A 144 26.55 10.68 -10.10
CA ILE A 144 26.07 12.08 -10.21
C ILE A 144 26.20 12.75 -8.85
N GLY A 145 27.22 13.59 -8.74
CA GLY A 145 27.56 14.29 -7.52
C GLY A 145 26.70 15.52 -7.21
N LYS A 146 26.45 15.65 -5.89
CA LYS A 146 26.54 16.88 -5.06
C LYS A 146 25.36 17.90 -5.12
N PRO A 147 25.21 18.79 -4.10
CA PRO A 147 25.11 18.54 -2.64
C PRO A 147 24.09 19.47 -1.91
N CYS A 148 23.67 19.13 -0.68
CA CYS A 148 23.47 20.00 0.51
C CYS A 148 22.67 19.22 1.57
N GLY A 149 22.99 19.19 2.87
CA GLY A 149 24.05 19.79 3.65
C GLY A 149 24.08 19.19 5.07
N ALA A 150 25.11 19.59 5.81
CA ALA A 150 25.34 19.36 7.24
C ALA A 150 25.74 17.95 7.69
N ARG A 151 27.06 17.73 7.66
CA ARG A 151 27.78 16.86 8.56
C ARG A 151 27.82 17.53 9.94
N VAL A 152 27.38 16.82 10.99
CA VAL A 152 27.92 17.01 12.34
C VAL A 152 28.34 15.65 12.86
N ASP A 153 29.65 15.53 13.11
CA ASP A 153 30.29 14.44 13.81
C ASP A 153 29.81 14.40 15.27
N GLY A 154 29.59 13.22 15.85
CA GLY A 154 29.40 13.08 17.29
C GLY A 154 28.72 11.79 17.73
N GLY A 155 29.49 10.72 17.91
CA GLY A 155 29.00 9.48 18.50
C GLY A 155 28.53 9.66 19.94
N ALA A 156 27.42 9.01 20.28
CA ALA A 156 27.03 8.66 21.63
C ALA A 156 26.05 7.46 21.60
N ASP A 157 26.60 6.31 21.99
CA ASP A 157 25.95 5.32 22.86
C ASP A 157 24.81 4.44 22.30
N SER A 158 25.20 3.38 21.57
CA SER A 158 24.32 2.24 21.23
C SER A 158 23.77 1.50 22.46
N ALA A 159 24.31 1.76 23.66
CA ALA A 159 23.80 1.24 24.92
C ALA A 159 22.43 1.83 25.32
N ALA A 160 22.11 3.06 24.89
CA ALA A 160 20.83 3.72 25.23
C ALA A 160 19.64 3.12 24.46
N MET A 161 19.84 2.68 23.20
CA MET A 161 18.77 2.06 22.39
C MET A 161 18.37 0.68 22.92
N ALA A 162 19.32 -0.09 23.47
CA ALA A 162 19.03 -1.37 24.11
C ALA A 162 18.22 -1.20 25.41
N ALA A 163 18.32 -0.05 26.09
CA ALA A 163 17.53 0.26 27.29
C ALA A 163 16.10 0.69 26.96
N ALA A 164 15.91 1.49 25.91
CA ALA A 164 14.57 1.93 25.48
C ALA A 164 13.69 0.76 24.99
N ALA A 165 14.28 -0.22 24.29
CA ALA A 165 13.58 -1.43 23.86
C ALA A 165 13.19 -2.35 25.03
N ARG A 166 13.95 -2.33 26.13
CA ARG A 166 13.64 -3.11 27.34
C ARG A 166 12.57 -2.47 28.22
N ALA A 167 12.46 -1.13 28.22
CA ALA A 167 11.45 -0.42 29.00
C ALA A 167 10.02 -0.57 28.43
N MET A 168 9.86 -0.69 27.12
CA MET A 168 8.52 -0.88 26.51
C MET A 168 7.94 -2.29 26.70
N ALA A 169 8.77 -3.27 27.06
CA ALA A 169 8.34 -4.65 27.28
C ALA A 169 7.99 -4.99 28.73
N ALA A 170 8.13 -4.04 29.67
CA ALA A 170 7.96 -4.27 31.12
C ALA A 170 6.77 -3.52 31.73
N ALA A 171 5.84 -3.03 30.90
CA ALA A 171 4.62 -2.33 31.34
C ALA A 171 3.36 -3.19 31.12
N ASP A 172 3.41 -4.44 31.55
CA ASP A 172 2.23 -5.29 31.82
C ASP A 172 2.37 -5.90 33.23
#